data_AF-A0AB36TE72-F1
#
_entry.id   AF-A0AB36TE72-F1
#
_cell.length_a   1.000
_cell.length_b   1.000
_cell.length_c   1.000
_cell.angle_alpha   90.00
_cell.angle_beta   90.00
_cell.angle_gamma   90.00
#
_symmetry.space_group_name_H-M   'P 1'
#
loop_
_entity.id
_entity.type
_entity.pdbx_description
1 polymer ?
#
loop_
_entity_poly.entity_id
_entity_poly.type
_entity_poly.pdbx_seq_one_letter_code
_entity_poly.pdbx_strand_id
1 'polypeptide(L)'
;MKKIKNIITMVVLAAVVISMIWFYQVCINIPVGNGKVIKIGLGGGDWTKKYKLELDRFFGEENWECISKEKKDSIILEDSQYTNWSIRFKDKYGEEHTAVITNHVFLINNSGKGYSSTKRYSEKQAFYLELLDISCGLVSNEIHNDIIKSELTEEEASSVYVRVLANGNPEPKFYDALAKEQWFTVNKLRPENLLFNESHQFRIEITLSTYRFGKLTKQQQKNVLDSFERIEKRILDKYGEKVSFEIRFDDEHRVNYNG
;
A
#
# COMPACT_ATOMS: atom_id res chain seq x y z
N MET A 1 -3.89 -34.18 -45.51
CA MET A 1 -3.86 -34.39 -44.04
C MET A 1 -2.67 -33.75 -43.31
N LYS A 2 -1.43 -33.78 -43.82
CA LYS A 2 -0.23 -33.24 -43.14
C LYS A 2 -0.27 -31.72 -42.87
N LYS A 3 -0.82 -30.92 -43.79
CA LYS A 3 -0.96 -29.45 -43.63
C LYS A 3 -1.91 -29.03 -42.51
N ILE A 4 -3.00 -29.77 -42.30
CA ILE A 4 -4.03 -29.43 -41.29
C ILE A 4 -3.50 -29.67 -39.87
N LYS A 5 -2.72 -30.75 -39.65
CA LYS A 5 -2.05 -30.99 -38.37
C LYS A 5 -1.07 -29.86 -38.00
N ASN A 6 -0.29 -29.35 -38.96
CA ASN A 6 0.66 -28.26 -38.69
C ASN A 6 -0.01 -26.93 -38.32
N ILE A 7 -1.18 -26.63 -38.89
CA ILE A 7 -1.93 -25.41 -38.56
C ILE A 7 -2.51 -25.51 -37.14
N ILE A 8 -3.08 -26.66 -36.78
CA ILE A 8 -3.61 -26.89 -35.43
C ILE A 8 -2.49 -26.80 -34.39
N THR A 9 -1.32 -27.39 -34.65
CA THR A 9 -0.17 -27.29 -33.74
C THR A 9 0.31 -25.85 -33.57
N MET A 10 0.36 -25.05 -34.63
CA MET A 10 0.76 -23.63 -34.53
C MET A 10 -0.28 -22.78 -33.78
N VAL A 11 -1.57 -23.02 -33.96
CA VAL A 11 -2.62 -22.30 -33.24
C VAL A 11 -2.62 -22.67 -31.75
N VAL A 12 -2.41 -23.94 -31.41
CA VAL A 12 -2.27 -24.38 -30.02
C VAL A 12 -1.00 -23.80 -29.39
N LEU A 13 0.14 -23.78 -30.11
CA LEU A 13 1.35 -23.15 -29.61
C LEU A 13 1.14 -21.64 -29.40
N ALA A 14 0.51 -20.96 -30.35
CA ALA A 14 0.20 -19.54 -30.24
C ALA A 14 -0.74 -19.26 -29.06
N ALA A 15 -1.76 -20.08 -28.84
CA ALA A 15 -2.66 -19.96 -27.70
C ALA A 15 -1.95 -20.22 -26.36
N VAL A 16 -1.04 -21.20 -26.30
CA VAL A 16 -0.22 -21.47 -25.11
C VAL A 16 0.76 -20.33 -24.86
N VAL A 17 1.42 -19.80 -25.89
CA VAL A 17 2.31 -18.64 -25.77
C VAL A 17 1.54 -17.38 -25.37
N ILE A 18 0.35 -17.13 -25.95
CA ILE A 18 -0.52 -16.02 -25.56
C ILE A 18 -1.00 -16.20 -24.12
N SER A 19 -1.39 -17.41 -23.71
CA SER A 19 -1.73 -17.69 -22.32
C SER A 19 -0.52 -17.52 -21.40
N MET A 20 0.69 -17.86 -21.84
CA MET A 20 1.90 -17.64 -21.05
C MET A 20 2.27 -16.16 -20.99
N ILE A 21 2.00 -15.38 -22.04
CA ILE A 21 2.18 -13.92 -22.03
C ILE A 21 1.17 -13.27 -21.06
N TRP A 22 -0.10 -13.70 -21.12
CA TRP A 22 -1.15 -13.19 -20.25
C TRP A 22 -1.00 -13.62 -18.79
N PHE A 23 -0.55 -14.85 -18.54
CA PHE A 23 -0.51 -15.48 -17.22
C PHE A 23 0.87 -15.41 -16.56
N TYR A 24 1.96 -15.35 -17.34
CA TYR A 24 3.33 -15.39 -16.85
C TYR A 24 4.19 -14.18 -17.23
N GLN A 25 3.64 -13.21 -17.97
CA GLN A 25 4.27 -11.96 -18.38
C GLN A 25 5.78 -12.08 -18.61
N VAL A 26 6.16 -12.97 -19.52
CA VAL A 26 7.56 -13.13 -19.90
C VAL A 26 8.00 -11.88 -20.67
N CYS A 27 9.19 -11.34 -20.38
CA CYS A 27 9.86 -10.43 -21.31
C CYS A 27 10.20 -11.21 -22.58
N ILE A 28 9.30 -11.20 -23.56
CA ILE A 28 9.58 -11.82 -24.85
C ILE A 28 10.17 -10.76 -25.76
N ASN A 29 11.43 -10.95 -26.14
CA ASN A 29 11.99 -10.28 -27.30
C ASN A 29 11.40 -10.97 -28.53
N ILE A 30 10.42 -10.34 -29.17
CA ILE A 30 9.90 -10.84 -30.45
C ILE A 30 10.72 -10.18 -31.56
N PRO A 31 11.60 -10.92 -32.26
CA PRO A 31 12.26 -10.40 -33.45
C PRO A 31 11.20 -10.26 -34.55
N VAL A 32 10.93 -9.01 -34.93
CA VAL A 32 10.21 -8.68 -36.16
C VAL A 32 11.28 -8.24 -37.15
N GLY A 33 11.35 -8.86 -38.33
CA GLY A 33 12.46 -8.68 -39.28
C GLY A 33 12.92 -7.22 -39.50
N ASN A 34 14.15 -7.05 -40.01
CA ASN A 34 14.92 -5.80 -40.10
C ASN A 34 15.58 -5.33 -38.79
N GLY A 35 15.96 -6.25 -37.92
CA GLY A 35 16.72 -5.92 -36.70
C GLY A 35 15.91 -5.18 -35.63
N LYS A 36 14.58 -5.07 -35.79
CA LYS A 36 13.69 -4.49 -34.78
C LYS A 36 13.30 -5.57 -33.77
N VAL A 37 13.52 -5.28 -32.50
CA VAL A 37 13.05 -6.09 -31.39
C VAL A 37 11.92 -5.34 -30.71
N ILE A 38 10.72 -5.94 -30.67
CA ILE A 38 9.65 -5.42 -29.81
C ILE A 38 9.95 -5.92 -28.40
N LYS A 39 10.32 -4.98 -27.51
CA LYS A 39 10.35 -5.23 -26.06
C LYS A 39 8.95 -5.00 -25.52
N ILE A 40 8.25 -6.07 -25.16
CA ILE A 40 7.02 -5.96 -24.36
C ILE A 40 7.47 -5.93 -22.90
N GLY A 41 7.41 -4.75 -22.28
CA GLY A 41 7.84 -4.54 -20.90
C GLY A 41 6.92 -5.21 -19.89
N LEU A 42 7.51 -5.98 -18.97
CA LEU A 42 6.93 -6.38 -17.69
C LEU A 42 6.42 -5.16 -16.90
N GLY A 43 5.23 -5.22 -16.29
CA GLY A 43 4.79 -4.16 -15.35
C GLY A 43 4.12 -2.93 -15.98
N GLY A 44 3.95 -2.93 -17.30
CA GLY A 44 3.49 -1.79 -18.07
C GLY A 44 1.99 -1.72 -18.25
N GLY A 45 1.43 -0.52 -18.14
CA GLY A 45 0.03 -0.25 -18.43
C GLY A 45 -0.55 0.80 -17.49
N ASP A 46 -1.68 1.36 -17.86
CA ASP A 46 -2.41 2.28 -16.99
C ASP A 46 -3.12 1.47 -15.89
N TRP A 47 -2.56 1.42 -14.68
CA TRP A 47 -3.12 0.63 -13.58
C TRP A 47 -4.56 1.05 -13.25
N THR A 48 -4.91 2.32 -13.48
CA THR A 48 -6.28 2.83 -13.27
C THR A 48 -7.31 2.23 -14.23
N LYS A 49 -6.88 1.86 -15.44
CA LYS A 49 -7.73 1.20 -16.43
C LYS A 49 -7.71 -0.30 -16.27
N LYS A 50 -6.51 -0.85 -16.03
CA LYS A 50 -6.26 -2.28 -15.92
C LYS A 50 -6.96 -2.89 -14.70
N TYR A 51 -6.93 -2.19 -13.57
CA TYR A 51 -7.51 -2.64 -12.30
C TYR A 51 -8.76 -1.86 -11.92
N LYS A 52 -9.53 -1.38 -12.93
CA LYS A 52 -10.73 -0.57 -12.68
C LYS A 52 -11.72 -1.28 -11.76
N LEU A 53 -11.97 -2.58 -11.96
CA LEU A 53 -12.92 -3.34 -11.12
C LEU A 53 -12.43 -3.45 -9.68
N GLU A 54 -11.13 -3.60 -9.46
CA GLU A 54 -10.55 -3.62 -8.13
C GLU A 54 -10.61 -2.24 -7.46
N LEU A 55 -10.41 -1.16 -8.21
CA LEU A 55 -10.57 0.21 -7.74
C LEU A 55 -12.03 0.54 -7.41
N ASP A 56 -12.97 0.16 -8.27
CA ASP A 56 -14.41 0.31 -8.02
C ASP A 56 -14.83 -0.49 -6.77
N ARG A 57 -14.26 -1.68 -6.56
CA ARG A 57 -14.51 -2.44 -5.34
C ARG A 57 -13.90 -1.76 -4.11
N PHE A 58 -12.67 -1.29 -4.19
CA PHE A 58 -11.94 -0.75 -3.05
C PHE A 58 -12.47 0.62 -2.62
N PHE A 59 -12.57 1.56 -3.56
CA PHE A 59 -13.05 2.92 -3.30
C PHE A 59 -14.58 3.01 -3.30
N GLY A 60 -15.27 2.14 -4.04
CA GLY A 60 -16.68 2.28 -4.38
C GLY A 60 -16.84 2.75 -5.83
N GLU A 61 -17.80 2.16 -6.55
CA GLU A 61 -18.13 2.59 -7.90
C GLU A 61 -18.53 4.08 -7.87
N GLU A 62 -18.02 4.86 -8.82
CA GLU A 62 -18.19 6.32 -8.91
C GLU A 62 -17.60 7.15 -7.74
N ASN A 63 -16.98 6.52 -6.74
CA ASN A 63 -16.39 7.21 -5.58
C ASN A 63 -14.89 7.54 -5.75
N TRP A 64 -14.33 7.35 -6.95
CA TRP A 64 -12.92 7.66 -7.20
C TRP A 64 -12.67 8.20 -8.61
N GLU A 65 -11.62 8.99 -8.74
CA GLU A 65 -11.15 9.56 -9.99
C GLU A 65 -9.62 9.60 -10.03
N CYS A 66 -9.01 9.20 -11.16
CA CYS A 66 -7.61 9.47 -11.42
C CYS A 66 -7.43 10.92 -11.87
N ILE A 67 -6.99 11.79 -10.98
CA ILE A 67 -6.87 13.24 -11.22
C ILE A 67 -5.54 13.63 -11.87
N SER A 68 -4.49 12.80 -11.73
CA SER A 68 -3.24 13.03 -12.45
C SER A 68 -2.44 11.75 -12.64
N LYS A 69 -1.55 11.79 -13.64
CA LYS A 69 -0.64 10.71 -13.99
C LYS A 69 0.73 11.28 -14.28
N GLU A 70 1.74 10.78 -13.58
CA GLU A 70 3.11 11.29 -13.66
C GLU A 70 4.08 10.13 -13.90
N LYS A 71 5.02 10.30 -14.84
CA LYS A 71 6.15 9.38 -15.01
C LYS A 71 7.37 9.96 -14.30
N LYS A 72 8.08 9.11 -13.57
CA LYS A 72 9.30 9.48 -12.84
C LYS A 72 10.42 8.50 -13.09
N ASP A 73 11.64 9.01 -13.04
CA ASP A 73 12.83 8.19 -12.97
C ASP A 73 12.99 7.62 -11.56
N SER A 74 13.37 6.34 -11.49
CA SER A 74 13.61 5.65 -10.26
C SER A 74 15.01 5.97 -9.73
N ILE A 75 15.10 6.50 -8.52
CA ILE A 75 16.39 6.74 -7.83
C ILE A 75 17.03 5.45 -7.28
N ILE A 76 16.25 4.36 -7.19
CA ILE A 76 16.68 3.08 -6.59
C ILE A 76 17.16 2.11 -7.67
N LEU A 77 16.40 2.04 -8.76
CA LEU A 77 16.65 1.22 -9.95
C LEU A 77 17.20 2.11 -11.07
N GLU A 78 18.46 1.92 -11.44
CA GLU A 78 19.10 2.61 -12.55
C GLU A 78 18.33 2.37 -13.87
N ASP A 79 18.29 3.41 -14.71
CA ASP A 79 17.65 3.41 -16.04
C ASP A 79 16.20 2.91 -16.07
N SER A 80 15.48 3.04 -14.94
CA SER A 80 14.10 2.57 -14.80
C SER A 80 13.14 3.73 -14.55
N GLN A 81 11.97 3.69 -15.21
CA GLN A 81 10.88 4.63 -14.98
C GLN A 81 9.68 3.95 -14.36
N TYR A 82 8.98 4.66 -13.50
CA TYR A 82 7.71 4.25 -12.91
C TYR A 82 6.63 5.30 -13.17
N THR A 83 5.38 4.93 -12.94
CA THR A 83 4.22 5.80 -13.08
C THR A 83 3.50 5.92 -11.75
N ASN A 84 3.18 7.15 -11.38
CA ASN A 84 2.30 7.50 -10.29
C ASN A 84 0.94 7.88 -10.85
N TRP A 85 -0.11 7.40 -10.20
CA TRP A 85 -1.50 7.79 -10.44
C TRP A 85 -2.05 8.40 -9.17
N SER A 86 -2.38 9.69 -9.22
CA SER A 86 -3.04 10.37 -8.11
C SER A 86 -4.54 10.12 -8.20
N ILE A 87 -5.07 9.48 -7.16
CA ILE A 87 -6.46 9.08 -7.04
C ILE A 87 -7.14 9.96 -6.01
N ARG A 88 -8.19 10.66 -6.41
CA ARG A 88 -9.11 11.35 -5.52
C ARG A 88 -10.28 10.44 -5.18
N PHE A 89 -10.68 10.40 -3.92
CA PHE A 89 -11.82 9.61 -3.45
C PHE A 89 -12.41 10.20 -2.16
N LYS A 90 -13.58 9.71 -1.74
CA LYS A 90 -14.15 10.05 -0.42
C LYS A 90 -14.09 8.85 0.52
N ASP A 91 -13.83 9.11 1.80
CA ASP A 91 -13.88 8.07 2.82
C ASP A 91 -15.30 7.77 3.33
N LYS A 92 -15.39 6.86 4.31
CA LYS A 92 -16.66 6.46 4.94
C LYS A 92 -17.39 7.61 5.68
N TYR A 93 -16.70 8.73 5.93
CA TYR A 93 -17.25 9.94 6.55
C TYR A 93 -17.57 11.03 5.50
N GLY A 94 -17.26 10.78 4.23
CA GLY A 94 -17.45 11.72 3.13
C GLY A 94 -16.32 12.74 2.98
N GLU A 95 -15.22 12.60 3.72
CA GLU A 95 -14.05 13.47 3.60
C GLU A 95 -13.31 13.15 2.30
N GLU A 96 -12.87 14.19 1.58
CA GLU A 96 -12.13 14.03 0.34
C GLU A 96 -10.63 13.78 0.62
N HIS A 97 -10.10 12.72 0.01
CA HIS A 97 -8.71 12.31 0.13
C HIS A 97 -8.06 12.24 -1.25
N THR A 98 -6.74 12.44 -1.28
CA THR A 98 -5.90 12.14 -2.44
C THR A 98 -4.82 11.15 -2.05
N ALA A 99 -4.74 10.03 -2.75
CA ALA A 99 -3.70 9.03 -2.59
C ALA A 99 -2.92 8.85 -3.90
N VAL A 100 -1.69 8.35 -3.80
CA VAL A 100 -0.90 7.98 -4.98
C VAL A 100 -0.78 6.46 -5.01
N ILE A 101 -1.14 5.87 -6.15
CA ILE A 101 -0.82 4.48 -6.47
C ILE A 101 0.37 4.49 -7.42
N THR A 102 1.36 3.65 -7.20
CA THR A 102 2.55 3.56 -8.06
C THR A 102 2.87 2.14 -8.51
N ASN A 103 3.37 1.99 -9.73
CA ASN A 103 3.96 0.71 -10.16
C ASN A 103 5.44 0.56 -9.76
N HIS A 104 6.02 1.55 -9.07
CA HIS A 104 7.41 1.49 -8.61
C HIS A 104 7.64 0.33 -7.63
N VAL A 105 6.68 0.07 -6.75
CA VAL A 105 6.76 -1.05 -5.79
C VAL A 105 6.86 -2.41 -6.47
N PHE A 106 6.20 -2.58 -7.62
CA PHE A 106 6.34 -3.79 -8.42
C PHE A 106 7.76 -3.91 -8.96
N LEU A 107 8.30 -2.82 -9.55
CA LEU A 107 9.65 -2.81 -10.11
C LEU A 107 10.71 -3.08 -9.03
N ILE A 108 10.63 -2.38 -7.89
CA ILE A 108 11.56 -2.56 -6.75
C ILE A 108 11.48 -3.98 -6.22
N ASN A 109 10.27 -4.49 -5.97
CA ASN A 109 10.11 -5.83 -5.42
C ASN A 109 10.71 -6.90 -6.35
N ASN A 110 10.62 -6.71 -7.67
CA ASN A 110 11.09 -7.69 -8.64
C ASN A 110 12.57 -7.52 -9.02
N SER A 111 13.18 -6.38 -8.69
CA SER A 111 14.59 -6.12 -8.97
C SER A 111 15.51 -7.12 -8.26
N GLY A 112 16.51 -7.62 -8.97
CA GLY A 112 17.50 -8.57 -8.45
C GLY A 112 16.95 -9.98 -8.11
N LYS A 113 15.65 -10.24 -8.27
CA LYS A 113 15.05 -11.54 -7.97
C LYS A 113 14.94 -12.41 -9.23
N GLY A 114 15.48 -13.63 -9.12
CA GLY A 114 15.31 -14.67 -10.14
C GLY A 114 13.83 -14.94 -10.44
N TYR A 115 13.53 -15.34 -11.67
CA TYR A 115 12.15 -15.54 -12.15
C TYR A 115 11.33 -16.52 -11.30
N SER A 116 11.96 -17.57 -10.77
CA SER A 116 11.32 -18.58 -9.92
C SER A 116 11.21 -18.18 -8.43
N SER A 117 11.60 -16.95 -8.07
CA SER A 117 11.56 -16.52 -6.68
C SER A 117 10.12 -16.41 -6.19
N THR A 118 9.80 -17.19 -5.17
CA THR A 118 8.50 -17.14 -4.46
C THR A 118 8.28 -15.85 -3.67
N LYS A 119 9.29 -14.96 -3.61
CA LYS A 119 9.22 -13.64 -2.96
C LYS A 119 8.89 -12.50 -3.95
N ARG A 120 8.68 -12.81 -5.22
CA ARG A 120 8.27 -11.82 -6.23
C ARG A 120 6.78 -11.57 -6.15
N TYR A 121 6.40 -10.30 -6.16
CA TYR A 121 5.01 -9.91 -6.37
C TYR A 121 4.68 -9.96 -7.85
N SER A 122 3.53 -10.51 -8.18
CA SER A 122 2.83 -10.16 -9.41
C SER A 122 2.45 -8.68 -9.39
N GLU A 123 2.16 -8.10 -10.55
CA GLU A 123 1.68 -6.71 -10.59
C GLU A 123 0.38 -6.53 -9.78
N LYS A 124 -0.51 -7.53 -9.77
CA LYS A 124 -1.76 -7.44 -9.03
C LYS A 124 -1.52 -7.45 -7.53
N GLN A 125 -0.60 -8.27 -7.04
CA GLN A 125 -0.19 -8.26 -5.63
C GLN A 125 0.48 -6.93 -5.25
N ALA A 126 1.34 -6.39 -6.12
CA ALA A 126 1.93 -5.07 -5.92
C ALA A 126 0.88 -3.95 -5.92
N PHE A 127 -0.16 -4.05 -6.76
CA PHE A 127 -1.29 -3.14 -6.75
C PHE A 127 -2.08 -3.22 -5.43
N TYR A 128 -2.32 -4.42 -4.90
CA TYR A 128 -2.96 -4.56 -3.58
C TYR A 128 -2.09 -4.08 -2.42
N LEU A 129 -0.77 -4.08 -2.55
CA LEU A 129 0.12 -3.43 -1.59
C LEU A 129 -0.15 -1.92 -1.55
N GLU A 130 -0.29 -1.26 -2.69
CA GLU A 130 -0.63 0.17 -2.74
C GLU A 130 -1.98 0.46 -2.09
N LEU A 131 -2.99 -0.38 -2.33
CA LEU A 131 -4.30 -0.25 -1.67
C LEU A 131 -4.21 -0.48 -0.14
N LEU A 132 -3.32 -1.38 0.29
CA LEU A 132 -3.06 -1.60 1.71
C LEU A 132 -2.41 -0.37 2.34
N ASP A 133 -1.46 0.27 1.66
CA ASP A 133 -0.81 1.49 2.14
C ASP A 133 -1.82 2.63 2.33
N ILE A 134 -2.75 2.79 1.38
CA ILE A 134 -3.87 3.73 1.51
C ILE A 134 -4.73 3.38 2.73
N SER A 135 -5.03 2.09 2.93
CA SER A 135 -5.81 1.62 4.08
C SER A 135 -5.13 1.91 5.41
N CYS A 136 -3.82 1.65 5.50
CA CYS A 136 -2.99 2.00 6.65
C CYS A 136 -3.03 3.50 6.94
N GLY A 137 -2.95 4.35 5.91
CA GLY A 137 -3.08 5.81 6.03
C GLY A 137 -4.43 6.24 6.61
N LEU A 138 -5.53 5.71 6.08
CA LEU A 138 -6.88 6.01 6.58
C LEU A 138 -7.06 5.58 8.04
N VAL A 139 -6.61 4.37 8.39
CA VAL A 139 -6.65 3.87 9.78
C VAL A 139 -5.76 4.72 10.70
N SER A 140 -4.60 5.17 10.21
CA SER A 140 -3.71 6.04 10.98
C SER A 140 -4.38 7.37 11.33
N ASN A 141 -5.09 7.96 10.36
CA ASN A 141 -5.86 9.19 10.58
C ASN A 141 -7.00 8.97 11.57
N GLU A 142 -7.72 7.85 11.46
CA GLU A 142 -8.78 7.49 12.42
C GLU A 142 -8.23 7.35 13.84
N ILE A 143 -7.10 6.65 14.02
CA ILE A 143 -6.44 6.54 15.32
C ILE A 143 -5.95 7.90 15.82
N HIS A 144 -5.39 8.75 14.94
CA HIS A 144 -4.96 10.10 15.31
C HIS A 144 -6.13 10.92 15.85
N ASN A 145 -7.24 10.95 15.13
CA ASN A 145 -8.43 11.69 15.54
C ASN A 145 -9.04 11.14 16.83
N ASP A 146 -9.11 9.81 16.97
CA ASP A 146 -9.80 9.20 18.10
C ASP A 146 -8.96 9.18 19.39
N ILE A 147 -7.64 9.05 19.26
CA ILE A 147 -6.72 8.93 20.40
C ILE A 147 -6.02 10.26 20.66
N ILE A 148 -5.27 10.77 19.68
CA ILE A 148 -4.38 11.93 19.89
C ILE A 148 -5.19 13.19 20.14
N LYS A 149 -6.17 13.50 19.28
CA LYS A 149 -7.00 14.71 19.44
C LYS A 149 -7.93 14.66 20.66
N SER A 150 -8.08 13.49 21.29
CA SER A 150 -8.83 13.38 22.54
C SER A 150 -8.02 13.82 23.77
N GLU A 151 -6.69 13.85 23.66
CA GLU A 151 -5.77 14.16 24.76
C GLU A 151 -5.03 15.49 24.59
N LEU A 152 -5.07 16.07 23.38
CA LEU A 152 -4.28 17.23 22.97
C LEU A 152 -5.13 18.25 22.22
N THR A 153 -4.72 19.51 22.29
CA THR A 153 -5.26 20.57 21.41
C THR A 153 -4.90 20.31 19.94
N GLU A 154 -5.58 20.97 19.00
CA GLU A 154 -5.30 20.80 17.57
C GLU A 154 -3.84 21.18 17.23
N GLU A 155 -3.32 22.27 17.81
CA GLU A 155 -1.92 22.67 17.62
C GLU A 155 -0.94 21.61 18.14
N GLU A 156 -1.17 21.08 19.33
CA GLU A 156 -0.35 20.04 19.95
C GLU A 156 -0.42 18.72 19.17
N ALA A 157 -1.63 18.27 18.83
CA ALA A 157 -1.88 17.04 18.07
C ALA A 157 -1.24 17.08 16.68
N SER A 158 -1.14 18.26 16.05
CA SER A 158 -0.46 18.43 14.77
C SER A 158 1.03 18.06 14.80
N SER A 159 1.64 18.04 15.99
CA SER A 159 3.03 17.64 16.20
C SER A 159 3.24 16.14 16.38
N VAL A 160 2.16 15.38 16.57
CA VAL A 160 2.19 13.93 16.76
C VAL A 160 1.77 13.24 15.46
N TYR A 161 2.59 12.30 15.00
CA TYR A 161 2.28 11.42 13.88
C TYR A 161 1.86 10.06 14.37
N VAL A 162 0.79 9.53 13.79
CA VAL A 162 0.36 8.14 13.95
C VAL A 162 0.56 7.43 12.62
N ARG A 163 1.09 6.21 12.65
CA ARG A 163 1.21 5.33 11.49
C ARG A 163 0.77 3.92 11.88
N VAL A 164 -0.06 3.29 11.07
CA VAL A 164 -0.28 1.84 11.12
C VAL A 164 0.59 1.20 10.06
N LEU A 165 1.39 0.22 10.47
CA LEU A 165 2.42 -0.37 9.63
C LEU A 165 2.32 -1.89 9.71
N ALA A 166 2.48 -2.55 8.57
CA ALA A 166 2.73 -3.99 8.53
C ALA A 166 4.10 -4.30 9.15
N ASN A 167 4.21 -5.40 9.90
CA ASN A 167 5.47 -5.83 10.49
C ASN A 167 6.36 -6.47 9.42
N GLY A 168 7.13 -5.63 8.74
CA GLY A 168 7.85 -6.01 7.53
C GLY A 168 6.93 -6.08 6.31
N ASN A 169 7.45 -6.63 5.22
CA ASN A 169 6.66 -6.77 4.00
C ASN A 169 5.88 -8.10 4.02
N PRO A 170 4.54 -8.09 3.92
CA PRO A 170 3.76 -9.30 3.79
C PRO A 170 4.21 -10.19 2.62
N GLU A 171 4.13 -11.50 2.79
CA GLU A 171 4.39 -12.45 1.71
C GLU A 171 3.36 -12.31 0.57
N PRO A 172 3.68 -12.69 -0.68
CA PRO A 172 2.76 -12.52 -1.81
C PRO A 172 1.34 -13.07 -1.58
N LYS A 173 1.24 -14.23 -0.90
CA LYS A 173 -0.03 -14.90 -0.56
C LYS A 173 -0.97 -14.05 0.31
N PHE A 174 -0.42 -13.12 1.10
CA PHE A 174 -1.21 -12.22 1.93
C PHE A 174 -2.07 -11.31 1.06
N TYR A 175 -1.51 -10.74 -0.01
CA TYR A 175 -2.26 -9.83 -0.88
C TYR A 175 -3.37 -10.56 -1.65
N ASP A 176 -3.16 -11.83 -2.01
CA ASP A 176 -4.19 -12.65 -2.64
C ASP A 176 -5.36 -12.96 -1.69
N ALA A 177 -5.09 -13.06 -0.39
CA ALA A 177 -6.11 -13.21 0.66
C ALA A 177 -6.80 -11.87 0.94
N LEU A 178 -6.03 -10.79 1.11
CA LEU A 178 -6.51 -9.43 1.32
C LEU A 178 -7.49 -9.00 0.21
N ALA A 179 -7.18 -9.33 -1.04
CA ALA A 179 -8.03 -9.09 -2.20
C ALA A 179 -9.43 -9.72 -2.09
N LYS A 180 -9.63 -10.71 -1.22
CA LYS A 180 -10.90 -11.42 -1.02
C LYS A 180 -11.67 -10.92 0.21
N GLU A 181 -11.02 -10.15 1.07
CA GLU A 181 -11.63 -9.59 2.27
C GLU A 181 -12.76 -8.62 1.92
N GLN A 182 -13.90 -8.78 2.59
CA GLN A 182 -15.07 -7.92 2.36
C GLN A 182 -14.93 -6.55 3.04
N TRP A 183 -14.14 -6.47 4.11
CA TRP A 183 -13.86 -5.23 4.82
C TRP A 183 -12.82 -4.37 4.11
N PHE A 184 -12.03 -4.95 3.20
CA PHE A 184 -10.95 -4.26 2.48
C PHE A 184 -11.49 -3.34 1.38
N THR A 185 -12.17 -2.29 1.84
CA THR A 185 -12.77 -1.21 1.07
C THR A 185 -12.74 0.04 1.93
N VAL A 186 -12.64 1.21 1.33
CA VAL A 186 -12.62 2.50 2.04
C VAL A 186 -13.85 2.70 2.94
N ASN A 187 -15.01 2.16 2.55
CA ASN A 187 -16.26 2.32 3.29
C ASN A 187 -16.42 1.39 4.50
N LYS A 188 -15.73 0.24 4.51
CA LYS A 188 -15.88 -0.78 5.56
C LYS A 188 -14.66 -0.95 6.44
N LEU A 189 -13.52 -0.37 6.04
CA LEU A 189 -12.26 -0.44 6.77
C LEU A 189 -12.41 0.11 8.19
N ARG A 190 -11.88 -0.64 9.15
CA ARG A 190 -11.75 -0.25 10.55
C ARG A 190 -10.34 -0.56 11.06
N PRO A 191 -9.83 0.15 12.08
CA PRO A 191 -8.53 -0.14 12.66
C PRO A 191 -8.34 -1.60 13.04
N GLU A 192 -9.36 -2.24 13.62
CA GLU A 192 -9.32 -3.62 14.08
C GLU A 192 -9.08 -4.62 12.94
N ASN A 193 -9.50 -4.30 11.71
CA ASN A 193 -9.29 -5.18 10.56
C ASN A 193 -7.81 -5.35 10.22
N LEU A 194 -7.00 -4.31 10.46
CA LEU A 194 -5.55 -4.36 10.28
C LEU A 194 -4.86 -4.84 11.57
N LEU A 195 -5.19 -4.21 12.70
CA LEU A 195 -4.49 -4.45 13.98
C LEU A 195 -4.62 -5.90 14.47
N PHE A 196 -5.74 -6.58 14.17
CA PHE A 196 -5.97 -7.96 14.57
C PHE A 196 -6.02 -8.92 13.38
N ASN A 197 -5.32 -8.57 12.30
CA ASN A 197 -5.26 -9.42 11.12
C ASN A 197 -4.52 -10.74 11.44
N GLU A 198 -5.19 -11.88 11.26
CA GLU A 198 -4.63 -13.20 11.58
C GLU A 198 -3.53 -13.63 10.59
N SER A 199 -3.50 -13.05 9.39
CA SER A 199 -2.56 -13.44 8.33
C SER A 199 -1.26 -12.65 8.34
N HIS A 200 -1.24 -11.47 8.96
CA HIS A 200 -0.04 -10.65 9.07
C HIS A 200 -0.15 -9.67 10.24
N GLN A 201 0.94 -9.48 10.97
CA GLN A 201 0.95 -8.56 12.11
C GLN A 201 1.07 -7.11 11.65
N PHE A 202 0.26 -6.25 12.26
CA PHE A 202 0.34 -4.80 12.12
C PHE A 202 0.59 -4.17 13.48
N ARG A 203 1.19 -2.98 13.50
CA ARG A 203 1.39 -2.20 14.71
C ARG A 203 1.06 -0.74 14.50
N ILE A 204 0.70 -0.07 15.59
CA ILE A 204 0.59 1.39 15.65
C ILE A 204 1.98 1.95 15.99
N GLU A 205 2.42 2.98 15.29
CA GLU A 205 3.63 3.72 15.61
C GLU A 205 3.26 5.19 15.79
N ILE A 206 3.62 5.75 16.94
CA ILE A 206 3.33 7.12 17.32
C ILE A 206 4.63 7.86 17.58
N THR A 207 4.87 8.95 16.85
CA THR A 207 6.13 9.69 16.90
C THR A 207 5.90 11.20 16.92
N LEU A 208 6.90 11.96 17.39
CA LEU A 208 6.87 13.43 17.31
C LEU A 208 7.58 13.95 16.06
N SER A 209 6.95 14.92 15.41
CA SER A 209 7.62 15.81 14.48
C SER A 209 8.53 16.76 15.25
N THR A 210 9.84 16.55 15.22
CA THR A 210 10.81 17.48 15.83
C THR A 210 10.59 18.92 15.37
N TYR A 211 10.27 19.12 14.09
CA TYR A 211 9.97 20.44 13.52
C TYR A 211 8.69 21.06 14.07
N ARG A 212 7.54 20.36 14.04
CA ARG A 212 6.26 20.93 14.49
C ARG A 212 6.23 21.07 16.01
N PHE A 213 6.75 20.08 16.74
CA PHE A 213 6.90 20.14 18.18
C PHE A 213 7.79 21.31 18.63
N GLY A 214 8.90 21.54 17.91
CA GLY A 214 9.80 22.67 18.18
C GLY A 214 9.16 24.05 18.03
N LYS A 215 8.06 24.17 17.28
CA LYS A 215 7.29 25.42 17.12
C LYS A 215 6.27 25.67 18.23
N LEU A 216 5.96 24.67 19.03
CA LEU A 216 5.03 24.80 20.15
C LEU A 216 5.64 25.66 21.26
N THR A 217 4.79 26.31 22.06
CA THR A 217 5.23 26.98 23.29
C THR A 217 5.78 25.96 24.29
N LYS A 218 6.57 26.41 25.27
CA LYS A 218 7.11 25.51 26.31
C LYS A 218 6.01 24.78 27.10
N GLN A 219 4.88 25.45 27.34
CA GLN A 219 3.75 24.82 28.01
C GLN A 219 3.11 23.73 27.13
N GLN A 220 2.91 23.99 25.83
CA GLN A 220 2.38 22.99 24.90
C GLN A 220 3.32 21.80 24.71
N GLN A 221 4.63 22.05 24.62
CA GLN A 221 5.64 20.98 24.58
C GLN A 221 5.52 20.09 25.82
N LYS A 222 5.42 20.71 27.00
CA LYS A 222 5.23 19.98 28.25
C LYS A 222 3.92 19.18 28.24
N ASN A 223 2.80 19.78 27.83
CA ASN A 223 1.51 19.10 27.76
C ASN A 223 1.54 17.85 26.85
N VAL A 224 2.22 17.94 25.70
CA VAL A 224 2.40 16.82 24.78
C VAL A 224 3.18 15.69 25.44
N LEU A 225 4.29 15.98 26.11
CA LEU A 225 5.06 14.96 26.83
C LEU A 225 4.27 14.38 28.01
N ASP A 226 3.62 15.23 28.81
CA ASP A 226 2.74 14.85 29.93
C ASP A 226 1.51 14.03 29.46
N SER A 227 1.21 13.99 28.16
CA SER A 227 0.12 13.18 27.59
C SER A 227 0.51 11.74 27.29
N PHE A 228 1.80 11.40 27.34
CA PHE A 228 2.35 10.10 26.94
C PHE A 228 1.60 8.91 27.58
N GLU A 229 1.51 8.87 28.92
CA GLU A 229 0.85 7.77 29.65
C GLU A 229 -0.66 7.72 29.36
N ARG A 230 -1.30 8.87 29.13
CA ARG A 230 -2.73 8.93 28.79
C ARG A 230 -2.98 8.36 27.40
N ILE A 231 -2.13 8.69 26.43
CA ILE A 231 -2.19 8.13 25.07
C ILE A 231 -1.99 6.62 25.10
N GLU A 232 -0.96 6.13 25.82
CA GLU A 232 -0.70 4.70 25.99
C GLU A 232 -1.94 3.99 26.55
N LYS A 233 -2.47 4.49 27.67
CA LYS A 233 -3.67 3.94 28.30
C LYS A 233 -4.87 3.94 27.35
N ARG A 234 -5.07 5.02 26.59
CA ARG A 234 -6.20 5.14 25.66
C ARG A 234 -6.14 4.10 24.53
N ILE A 235 -4.94 3.77 24.04
CA ILE A 235 -4.74 2.71 23.04
C ILE A 235 -5.15 1.36 23.64
N LEU A 236 -4.67 1.05 24.85
CA LEU A 236 -4.99 -0.21 25.54
C LEU A 236 -6.47 -0.30 25.91
N ASP A 237 -7.08 0.78 26.39
CA ASP A 237 -8.51 0.84 26.72
C ASP A 237 -9.38 0.60 25.48
N LYS A 238 -8.95 1.10 24.31
CA LYS A 238 -9.71 0.98 23.05
C LYS A 238 -9.51 -0.36 22.34
N TYR A 239 -8.26 -0.80 22.21
CA TYR A 239 -7.89 -1.96 21.37
C TYR A 239 -7.57 -3.21 22.20
N GLY A 240 -7.48 -3.08 23.53
CA GLY A 240 -7.16 -4.20 24.43
C GLY A 240 -5.70 -4.64 24.33
N GLU A 241 -5.37 -5.70 25.07
CA GLU A 241 -3.99 -6.17 25.27
C GLU A 241 -3.36 -6.83 24.04
N LYS A 242 -4.13 -7.14 23.00
CA LYS A 242 -3.62 -7.78 21.77
C LYS A 242 -3.01 -6.81 20.77
N VAL A 243 -3.15 -5.50 21.00
CA VAL A 243 -2.62 -4.49 20.09
C VAL A 243 -1.10 -4.40 20.23
N SER A 244 -0.39 -4.36 19.12
CA SER A 244 1.04 -4.03 19.13
C SER A 244 1.22 -2.55 18.79
N PHE A 245 2.04 -1.84 19.56
CA PHE A 245 2.35 -0.44 19.30
C PHE A 245 3.71 0.03 19.83
N GLU A 246 4.23 1.09 19.21
CA GLU A 246 5.39 1.83 19.65
C GLU A 246 5.03 3.31 19.79
N ILE A 247 5.33 3.92 20.94
CA ILE A 247 5.29 5.37 21.10
C ILE A 247 6.71 5.83 21.34
N ARG A 248 7.17 6.84 20.60
CA ARG A 248 8.49 7.44 20.78
C ARG A 248 8.42 8.95 20.61
N PHE A 249 8.32 9.65 21.74
CA PHE A 249 8.36 11.11 21.80
C PHE A 249 9.78 11.62 22.01
N ASP A 250 10.50 11.00 22.96
CA ASP A 250 11.93 11.22 23.22
C ASP A 250 12.54 9.97 23.91
N ASP A 251 13.71 10.12 24.55
CA ASP A 251 14.38 9.02 25.23
C ASP A 251 13.72 8.59 26.55
N GLU A 252 13.01 9.51 27.21
CA GLU A 252 12.30 9.28 28.48
C GLU A 252 10.85 8.86 28.24
N HIS A 253 10.24 9.32 27.15
CA HIS A 253 8.85 9.09 26.74
C HIS A 253 8.82 8.12 25.56
N ARG A 254 9.13 6.85 25.82
CA ARG A 254 9.07 5.79 24.83
C ARG A 254 8.57 4.47 25.42
N VAL A 255 7.75 3.76 24.64
CA VAL A 255 7.29 2.40 24.97
C VAL A 255 7.21 1.57 23.69
N ASN A 256 7.56 0.30 23.81
CA ASN A 256 7.30 -0.71 22.79
C ASN A 256 6.48 -1.82 23.45
N TYR A 257 5.23 -1.95 23.04
CA TYR A 257 4.27 -2.90 23.57
C TYR A 257 3.93 -3.93 22.49
N ASN A 258 4.10 -5.21 22.81
CA ASN A 258 3.79 -6.33 21.92
C ASN A 258 2.69 -7.18 22.54
N GLY A 259 1.49 -7.08 21.97
CA GLY A 259 0.31 -7.86 22.35
C GLY A 259 0.16 -9.19 21.64
#